data_AF-A0A0Z8FS19-F1
#
_entry.id   AF-A0A0Z8FS19-F1
#
_cell.length_a   1.000
_cell.length_b   1.000
_cell.length_c   1.000
_cell.angle_alpha   90.00
_cell.angle_beta   90.00
_cell.angle_gamma   90.00
#
_symmetry.space_group_name_H-M   'P 1'
#
loop_
_entity.id
_entity.type
_entity.pdbx_description
1 polymer ?
#
loop_
_entity_poly.entity_id
_entity_poly.type
_entity_poly.pdbx_seq_one_letter_code
_entity_poly.pdbx_strand_id
1 'polypeptide(L)'
;MSEYTDNQRMQIAQQEYVKYSENQEVRIDNKKILIGTVRKVLKDATGLDGYVVEEPDGNVTVLFQGSKGPGEEGSAADWLDNDLPMASNIISNKSEVTPQLQSASRTLNQVLKDYPNAQITVYGHSLGSMNAQYALATVSDIDRIAGAYIYNGPNVYPALTEEEKARVNALKYRIHNYIDQKDFVPIGYSGKDAPGYKSPAGTSEGAIGIVYRVDSKTNLNPIDQHVWGGYQWNADGSLKVKEGSSKLEQHYSNALHHVSSEMYHYATLKATLSRGGFSSRETIYLDSEQARILAQGLVKVAETTHQTLEKETTSTLTEVNEVYSSLGNVPFGFILSPDEVRQAYSSAGVDYHSLVGDSTNQVEKFITRSNQLKQDLVDLESQIQAGIEQKVTEDQTLAQRIQEWTSTIN
;
A
#
# COMPACT_ATOMS: atom_id res chain seq x y z
N MET A 1 -10.03 -3.74 -11.27
CA MET A 1 -10.15 -3.85 -9.80
C MET A 1 -11.14 -2.82 -9.29
N SER A 2 -12.22 -3.30 -8.67
CA SER A 2 -13.18 -2.49 -7.94
C SER A 2 -12.46 -1.78 -6.78
N GLU A 3 -12.59 -0.46 -6.66
CA GLU A 3 -12.08 0.24 -5.47
C GLU A 3 -13.00 -0.04 -4.28
N TYR A 4 -12.57 -0.95 -3.40
CA TYR A 4 -13.24 -1.21 -2.13
C TYR A 4 -12.83 -0.16 -1.08
N THR A 5 -13.80 0.33 -0.30
CA THR A 5 -13.54 1.14 0.91
C THR A 5 -12.84 0.29 1.97
N ASP A 6 -12.18 0.91 2.96
CA ASP A 6 -11.55 0.16 4.05
C ASP A 6 -12.56 -0.73 4.81
N ASN A 7 -13.81 -0.28 4.96
CA ASN A 7 -14.88 -1.08 5.56
C ASN A 7 -15.19 -2.32 4.72
N GLN A 8 -15.30 -2.16 3.40
CA GLN A 8 -15.51 -3.29 2.50
C GLN A 8 -14.30 -4.24 2.52
N ARG A 9 -13.08 -3.73 2.59
CA ARG A 9 -11.86 -4.56 2.71
C ARG A 9 -11.82 -5.36 4.01
N MET A 10 -12.22 -4.74 5.12
CA MET A 10 -12.40 -5.43 6.40
C MET A 10 -13.49 -6.50 6.28
N GLN A 11 -14.62 -6.24 5.62
CA GLN A 11 -15.66 -7.24 5.37
C GLN A 11 -15.20 -8.40 4.49
N ILE A 12 -14.26 -8.17 3.57
CA ILE A 12 -13.59 -9.22 2.79
C ILE A 12 -12.72 -10.07 3.72
N ALA A 13 -11.90 -9.44 4.58
CA ALA A 13 -11.12 -10.17 5.58
C ALA A 13 -12.01 -11.00 6.51
N GLN A 14 -13.16 -10.49 6.94
CA GLN A 14 -14.14 -11.25 7.74
C GLN A 14 -14.61 -12.56 7.07
N GLN A 15 -14.56 -12.64 5.74
CA GLN A 15 -14.94 -13.86 5.02
C GLN A 15 -13.99 -15.03 5.28
N GLU A 16 -12.79 -14.78 5.81
CA GLU A 16 -11.85 -15.85 6.20
C GLU A 16 -12.44 -16.78 7.28
N TYR A 17 -13.40 -16.31 8.09
CA TYR A 17 -14.06 -17.10 9.15
C TYR A 17 -15.40 -17.71 8.72
N VAL A 18 -15.92 -17.36 7.54
CA VAL A 18 -17.16 -17.95 7.02
C VAL A 18 -16.84 -19.31 6.43
N LYS A 19 -17.67 -20.32 6.73
CA LYS A 19 -17.50 -21.68 6.17
C LYS A 19 -17.98 -21.70 4.73
N TYR A 20 -17.04 -21.80 3.79
CA TYR A 20 -17.34 -22.00 2.38
C TYR A 20 -16.97 -23.40 1.89
N SER A 21 -17.70 -23.85 0.88
CA SER A 21 -17.36 -24.98 0.01
C SER A 21 -16.91 -24.46 -1.35
N GLU A 22 -16.20 -25.28 -2.11
CA GLU A 22 -15.84 -24.95 -3.49
C GLU A 22 -17.08 -24.63 -4.33
N ASN A 23 -16.93 -23.68 -5.25
CA ASN A 23 -17.95 -23.11 -6.12
C ASN A 23 -19.03 -22.26 -5.41
N GLN A 24 -18.88 -21.96 -4.12
CA GLN A 24 -19.73 -20.97 -3.46
C GLN A 24 -19.28 -19.54 -3.75
N GLU A 25 -20.25 -18.63 -3.86
CA GLU A 25 -19.99 -17.20 -4.01
C GLU A 25 -19.62 -16.56 -2.66
N VAL A 26 -18.55 -15.77 -2.68
CA VAL A 26 -18.15 -14.89 -1.58
C VAL A 26 -18.75 -13.51 -1.83
N ARG A 27 -19.57 -13.03 -0.90
CA ARG A 27 -20.26 -11.73 -1.03
C ARG A 27 -20.19 -10.92 0.26
N ILE A 28 -19.97 -9.62 0.14
CA ILE A 28 -19.94 -8.66 1.26
C ILE A 28 -21.12 -7.70 1.20
N ASP A 29 -21.17 -6.73 2.12
CA ASP A 29 -22.23 -5.72 2.25
C ASP A 29 -23.63 -6.34 2.20
N ASN A 30 -23.92 -7.20 3.19
CA ASN A 30 -25.18 -7.93 3.28
C ASN A 30 -25.52 -8.69 1.99
N LYS A 31 -24.50 -9.34 1.39
CA LYS A 31 -24.57 -10.12 0.14
C LYS A 31 -24.84 -9.30 -1.12
N LYS A 32 -24.75 -7.97 -1.08
CA LYS A 32 -24.99 -7.13 -2.28
C LYS A 32 -23.81 -7.20 -3.25
N ILE A 33 -22.59 -7.16 -2.72
CA ILE A 33 -21.37 -7.06 -3.52
C ILE A 33 -20.76 -8.44 -3.67
N LEU A 34 -20.61 -8.91 -4.92
CA LEU A 34 -19.89 -10.14 -5.24
C LEU A 34 -18.38 -9.87 -5.22
N ILE A 35 -17.65 -10.67 -4.45
CA ILE A 35 -16.18 -10.69 -4.49
C ILE A 35 -15.72 -11.70 -5.53
N GLY A 36 -16.27 -12.90 -5.50
CA GLY A 36 -15.92 -13.95 -6.45
C GLY A 36 -16.44 -15.32 -6.06
N THR A 37 -15.88 -16.35 -6.66
CA THR A 37 -16.25 -17.76 -6.42
C THR A 37 -15.09 -18.50 -5.77
N VAL A 38 -15.35 -19.25 -4.70
CA VAL A 38 -14.33 -20.10 -4.06
C VAL A 38 -13.90 -21.20 -5.03
N ARG A 39 -12.63 -21.20 -5.44
CA ARG A 39 -12.03 -22.24 -6.29
C ARG A 39 -11.25 -23.28 -5.51
N LYS A 40 -10.78 -22.92 -4.32
CA LYS A 40 -10.07 -23.83 -3.43
C LYS A 40 -10.36 -23.49 -1.98
N VAL A 41 -10.70 -24.50 -1.21
CA VAL A 41 -10.71 -24.43 0.26
C VAL A 41 -9.32 -24.83 0.74
N LEU A 42 -8.64 -23.94 1.47
CA LEU A 42 -7.36 -24.22 2.11
C LEU A 42 -7.65 -24.86 3.46
N LYS A 43 -7.12 -26.06 3.68
CA LYS A 43 -7.15 -26.77 4.95
C LYS A 43 -6.07 -27.83 4.95
N ASP A 44 -5.09 -27.73 5.84
CA ASP A 44 -4.03 -28.73 5.95
C ASP A 44 -3.60 -29.05 7.38
N ALA A 45 -2.70 -30.02 7.53
CA ALA A 45 -2.22 -30.51 8.82
C ALA A 45 -1.34 -29.51 9.59
N THR A 46 -0.91 -28.41 8.97
CA THR A 46 -0.13 -27.35 9.63
C THR A 46 -1.03 -26.35 10.38
N GLY A 47 -2.35 -26.46 10.19
CA GLY A 47 -3.34 -25.49 10.68
C GLY A 47 -3.67 -24.40 9.66
N LEU A 48 -3.11 -24.45 8.44
CA LEU A 48 -3.47 -23.47 7.41
C LEU A 48 -4.92 -23.66 7.00
N ASP A 49 -5.74 -22.63 7.22
CA ASP A 49 -7.12 -22.56 6.78
C ASP A 49 -7.33 -21.27 5.94
N GLY A 50 -8.32 -21.28 5.04
CA GLY A 50 -8.63 -20.13 4.20
C GLY A 50 -9.19 -20.50 2.83
N TYR A 51 -9.10 -19.57 1.86
CA TYR A 51 -9.73 -19.72 0.55
C TYR A 51 -8.91 -19.09 -0.57
N VAL A 52 -9.01 -19.69 -1.76
CA VAL A 52 -8.65 -19.04 -3.03
C VAL A 52 -9.96 -18.71 -3.76
N VAL A 53 -10.19 -17.43 -4.01
CA VAL A 53 -11.42 -16.88 -4.59
C VAL A 53 -11.09 -16.27 -5.94
N GLU A 54 -11.69 -16.79 -7.01
CA GLU A 54 -11.57 -16.21 -8.35
C GLU A 54 -12.60 -15.10 -8.52
N GLU A 55 -12.13 -13.90 -8.85
CA GLU A 55 -12.94 -12.71 -9.10
C GLU A 55 -13.55 -12.75 -10.51
N PRO A 56 -14.66 -12.03 -10.76
CA PRO A 56 -15.32 -12.04 -12.08
C PRO A 56 -14.44 -11.59 -13.26
N ASP A 57 -13.40 -10.81 -13.00
CA ASP A 57 -12.46 -10.32 -14.02
C ASP A 57 -11.24 -11.25 -14.21
N GLY A 58 -11.22 -12.40 -13.53
CA GLY A 58 -10.14 -13.38 -13.61
C GLY A 58 -8.97 -13.13 -12.66
N ASN A 59 -9.01 -12.05 -11.86
CA ASN A 59 -8.08 -11.85 -10.76
C ASN A 59 -8.40 -12.81 -9.60
N VAL A 60 -7.48 -12.92 -8.64
CA VAL A 60 -7.63 -13.85 -7.53
C VAL A 60 -7.44 -13.16 -6.19
N THR A 61 -8.38 -13.38 -5.29
CA THR A 61 -8.28 -13.03 -3.88
C THR A 61 -7.91 -14.28 -3.06
N VAL A 62 -6.83 -14.21 -2.29
CA VAL A 62 -6.41 -15.24 -1.34
C VAL A 62 -6.74 -14.77 0.08
N LEU A 63 -7.54 -15.55 0.81
CA LEU A 63 -7.91 -15.30 2.20
C LEU A 63 -7.17 -16.30 3.10
N PHE A 64 -6.32 -15.82 3.98
CA PHE A 64 -5.70 -16.65 5.03
C PHE A 64 -6.43 -16.44 6.35
N GLN A 65 -6.98 -17.52 6.90
CA GLN A 65 -7.72 -17.45 8.16
C GLN A 65 -6.76 -17.33 9.35
N GLY A 66 -7.13 -16.48 10.32
CA GLY A 66 -6.48 -16.44 11.64
C GLY A 66 -6.87 -17.57 12.59
N SER A 67 -6.33 -17.52 13.80
CA SER A 67 -6.50 -18.56 14.82
C SER A 67 -7.98 -18.73 15.22
N LYS A 68 -8.39 -19.99 15.41
CA LYS A 68 -9.70 -20.31 16.00
C LYS A 68 -9.72 -20.04 17.50
N GLY A 69 -10.91 -19.82 18.05
CA GLY A 69 -11.09 -19.56 19.48
C GLY A 69 -10.58 -20.73 20.35
N PRO A 70 -10.04 -20.49 21.55
CA PRO A 70 -9.58 -21.57 22.44
C PRO A 70 -10.69 -22.60 22.71
N GLY A 71 -10.43 -23.87 22.38
CA GLY A 71 -11.36 -24.98 22.57
C GLY A 71 -12.16 -25.39 21.31
N GLU A 72 -11.96 -24.68 20.20
CA GLU A 72 -12.49 -25.08 18.89
C GLU A 72 -11.61 -26.13 18.18
N GLU A 73 -12.21 -26.92 17.29
CA GLU A 73 -11.47 -27.92 16.52
C GLU A 73 -10.41 -27.23 15.61
N GLY A 74 -9.14 -27.51 15.89
CA GLY A 74 -7.98 -26.89 15.22
C GLY A 74 -7.27 -25.82 16.06
N SER A 75 -7.88 -25.32 17.14
CA SER A 75 -7.29 -24.21 17.93
C SER A 75 -5.95 -24.59 18.57
N ALA A 76 -5.72 -25.85 18.92
CA ALA A 76 -4.46 -26.27 19.52
C ALA A 76 -3.26 -26.06 18.58
N ALA A 77 -3.42 -26.33 17.28
CA ALA A 77 -2.38 -26.11 16.30
C ALA A 77 -2.12 -24.61 16.10
N ASP A 78 -3.17 -23.79 16.06
CA ASP A 78 -3.05 -22.34 15.92
C ASP A 78 -2.26 -21.74 17.10
N TRP A 79 -2.65 -22.07 18.33
CA TRP A 79 -2.08 -21.42 19.51
C TRP A 79 -0.73 -22.02 19.97
N LEU A 80 -0.58 -23.35 20.00
CA LEU A 80 0.63 -24.00 20.55
C LEU A 80 1.74 -24.14 19.52
N ASP A 81 1.40 -24.50 18.28
CA ASP A 81 2.38 -24.84 17.25
C ASP A 81 2.74 -23.65 16.36
N ASN A 82 1.89 -22.60 16.31
CA ASN A 82 2.08 -21.44 15.45
C ASN A 82 2.27 -20.13 16.22
N ASP A 83 1.27 -19.68 16.97
CA ASP A 83 1.28 -18.36 17.63
C ASP A 83 2.42 -18.22 18.65
N LEU A 84 2.59 -19.21 19.55
CA LEU A 84 3.63 -19.17 20.58
C LEU A 84 5.06 -19.21 20.01
N PRO A 85 5.44 -20.12 19.10
CA PRO A 85 6.76 -20.11 18.47
C PRO A 85 7.04 -18.84 17.67
N MET A 86 6.08 -18.35 16.88
CA MET A 86 6.26 -17.12 16.12
C MET A 86 6.45 -15.91 17.02
N ALA A 87 5.64 -15.78 18.09
CA ALA A 87 5.83 -14.71 19.06
C ALA A 87 7.24 -14.75 19.66
N SER A 88 7.74 -15.94 20.05
CA SER A 88 9.10 -16.12 20.53
C SER A 88 10.15 -15.71 19.49
N ASN A 89 9.99 -16.12 18.23
CA ASN A 89 10.94 -15.83 17.15
C ASN A 89 10.97 -14.34 16.80
N ILE A 90 9.81 -13.68 16.75
CA ILE A 90 9.67 -12.23 16.54
C ILE A 90 10.34 -11.47 17.68
N ILE A 91 10.05 -11.83 18.94
CA ILE A 91 10.64 -11.17 20.12
C ILE A 91 12.16 -11.39 20.18
N SER A 92 12.63 -12.57 19.78
CA SER A 92 14.04 -12.94 19.84
C SER A 92 14.82 -12.64 18.55
N ASN A 93 14.18 -12.06 17.53
CA ASN A 93 14.73 -11.86 16.18
C ASN A 93 15.36 -13.14 15.59
N LYS A 94 14.75 -14.31 15.81
CA LYS A 94 15.22 -15.58 15.24
C LYS A 94 14.63 -15.75 13.85
N SER A 95 15.47 -16.03 12.86
CA SER A 95 15.05 -16.32 11.48
C SER A 95 14.51 -17.74 11.32
N GLU A 96 13.45 -18.05 12.04
CA GLU A 96 12.74 -19.33 12.00
C GLU A 96 11.24 -19.06 11.88
N VAL A 97 10.55 -19.81 11.01
CA VAL A 97 9.10 -19.69 10.79
C VAL A 97 8.42 -21.04 10.94
N THR A 98 7.13 -21.02 11.25
CA THR A 98 6.37 -22.24 11.50
C THR A 98 6.01 -22.96 10.20
N PRO A 99 5.69 -24.26 10.27
CA PRO A 99 5.21 -25.01 9.10
C PRO A 99 3.98 -24.41 8.42
N GLN A 100 3.10 -23.73 9.16
CA GLN A 100 1.91 -23.08 8.61
C GLN A 100 2.28 -21.90 7.71
N LEU A 101 3.19 -21.03 8.15
CA LEU A 101 3.71 -19.94 7.33
C LEU A 101 4.36 -20.47 6.05
N GLN A 102 5.16 -21.55 6.14
CA GLN A 102 5.72 -22.20 4.96
C GLN A 102 4.63 -22.79 4.04
N SER A 103 3.54 -23.30 4.61
CA SER A 103 2.40 -23.79 3.82
C SER A 103 1.65 -22.65 3.12
N ALA A 104 1.47 -21.50 3.78
CA ALA A 104 0.91 -20.29 3.19
C ALA A 104 1.77 -19.78 2.01
N SER A 105 3.09 -19.76 2.19
CA SER A 105 4.06 -19.44 1.13
C SER A 105 3.93 -20.35 -0.09
N ARG A 106 3.92 -21.68 0.13
CA ARG A 106 3.73 -22.64 -0.97
C ARG A 106 2.38 -22.45 -1.66
N THR A 107 1.33 -22.14 -0.89
CA THR A 107 -0.01 -21.90 -1.41
C THR A 107 -0.06 -20.67 -2.32
N LEU A 108 0.46 -19.52 -1.89
CA LEU A 108 0.46 -18.29 -2.71
C LEU A 108 1.26 -18.49 -4.00
N ASN A 109 2.43 -19.13 -3.91
CA ASN A 109 3.24 -19.45 -5.08
C ASN A 109 2.56 -20.47 -6.02
N GLN A 110 1.75 -21.38 -5.49
CA GLN A 110 0.94 -22.27 -6.31
C GLN A 110 -0.20 -21.52 -7.01
N VAL A 111 -0.85 -20.57 -6.33
CA VAL A 111 -1.87 -19.69 -6.95
C VAL A 111 -1.29 -18.90 -8.12
N LEU A 112 -0.07 -18.36 -7.99
CA LEU A 112 0.60 -17.71 -9.12
C LEU A 112 0.78 -18.66 -10.32
N LYS A 113 1.09 -19.93 -10.10
CA LYS A 113 1.23 -20.93 -11.18
C LYS A 113 -0.12 -21.31 -11.79
N ASP A 114 -1.13 -21.51 -10.97
CA ASP A 114 -2.46 -21.97 -11.40
C ASP A 114 -3.20 -20.87 -12.18
N TYR A 115 -2.93 -19.60 -11.88
CA TYR A 115 -3.56 -18.44 -12.51
C TYR A 115 -2.53 -17.51 -13.16
N PRO A 116 -1.84 -17.90 -14.24
CA PRO A 116 -0.63 -17.22 -14.73
C PRO A 116 -0.80 -15.74 -15.12
N ASN A 117 -2.04 -15.32 -15.44
CA ASN A 117 -2.34 -13.95 -15.89
C ASN A 117 -3.06 -13.10 -14.83
N ALA A 118 -3.37 -13.66 -13.66
CA ALA A 118 -4.14 -12.98 -12.63
C ALA A 118 -3.27 -12.03 -11.81
N GLN A 119 -3.81 -10.87 -11.48
CA GLN A 119 -3.35 -10.10 -10.32
C GLN A 119 -3.92 -10.71 -9.04
N ILE A 120 -3.11 -10.72 -7.98
CA ILE A 120 -3.43 -11.38 -6.72
C ILE A 120 -3.60 -10.34 -5.60
N THR A 121 -4.73 -10.43 -4.90
CA THR A 121 -4.96 -9.67 -3.67
C THR A 121 -4.95 -10.63 -2.47
N VAL A 122 -4.22 -10.29 -1.40
CA VAL A 122 -4.09 -11.15 -0.22
C VAL A 122 -4.76 -10.49 1.00
N TYR A 123 -5.54 -11.25 1.75
CA TYR A 123 -6.12 -10.82 3.02
C TYR A 123 -5.73 -11.76 4.15
N GLY A 124 -5.65 -11.22 5.36
CA GLY A 124 -5.53 -12.04 6.56
C GLY A 124 -5.65 -11.22 7.83
N HIS A 125 -6.34 -11.77 8.84
CA HIS A 125 -6.43 -11.21 10.17
C HIS A 125 -5.74 -12.11 11.21
N SER A 126 -5.19 -11.53 12.27
CA SER A 126 -4.52 -12.27 13.36
C SER A 126 -3.38 -13.17 12.83
N LEU A 127 -3.37 -14.47 13.11
CA LEU A 127 -2.43 -15.45 12.51
C LEU A 127 -2.47 -15.48 10.97
N GLY A 128 -3.63 -15.23 10.36
CA GLY A 128 -3.79 -15.12 8.91
C GLY A 128 -2.98 -13.96 8.31
N SER A 129 -2.78 -12.88 9.08
CA SER A 129 -1.88 -11.79 8.71
C SER A 129 -0.42 -12.25 8.68
N MET A 130 0.03 -13.10 9.61
CA MET A 130 1.40 -13.67 9.55
C MET A 130 1.58 -14.61 8.35
N ASN A 131 0.57 -15.43 8.05
CA ASN A 131 0.54 -16.28 6.86
C ASN A 131 0.69 -15.44 5.58
N ALA A 132 -0.10 -14.37 5.45
CA ALA A 132 -0.01 -13.43 4.34
C ALA A 132 1.38 -12.76 4.25
N GLN A 133 1.86 -12.21 5.36
CA GLN A 133 3.16 -11.52 5.42
C GLN A 133 4.31 -12.42 4.97
N TYR A 134 4.40 -13.66 5.47
CA TYR A 134 5.47 -14.57 5.10
C TYR A 134 5.32 -15.10 3.66
N ALA A 135 4.09 -15.35 3.21
CA ALA A 135 3.83 -15.72 1.83
C ALA A 135 4.30 -14.64 0.85
N LEU A 136 4.06 -13.36 1.17
CA LEU A 136 4.55 -12.22 0.40
C LEU A 136 6.08 -12.07 0.46
N ALA A 137 6.71 -12.41 1.58
CA ALA A 137 8.17 -12.39 1.73
C ALA A 137 8.90 -13.44 0.87
N THR A 138 8.16 -14.45 0.41
CA THR A 138 8.67 -15.59 -0.36
C THR A 138 7.95 -15.75 -1.71
N VAL A 139 7.22 -14.71 -2.14
CA VAL A 139 6.49 -14.74 -3.40
C VAL A 139 7.44 -14.78 -4.59
N SER A 140 7.13 -15.60 -5.59
CA SER A 140 7.97 -15.78 -6.77
C SER A 140 7.89 -14.63 -7.77
N ASP A 141 6.82 -13.85 -7.73
CA ASP A 141 6.53 -12.75 -8.64
C ASP A 141 5.86 -11.60 -7.88
N ILE A 142 6.61 -10.52 -7.66
CA ILE A 142 6.12 -9.34 -6.93
C ILE A 142 5.18 -8.46 -7.78
N ASP A 143 5.31 -8.50 -9.11
CA ASP A 143 4.56 -7.62 -10.02
C ASP A 143 3.10 -8.07 -10.19
N ARG A 144 2.83 -9.32 -9.77
CA ARG A 144 1.49 -9.92 -9.76
C ARG A 144 0.75 -9.72 -8.46
N ILE A 145 1.32 -9.03 -7.48
CA ILE A 145 0.63 -8.68 -6.24
C ILE A 145 -0.04 -7.32 -6.40
N ALA A 146 -1.36 -7.34 -6.61
CA ALA A 146 -2.17 -6.12 -6.70
C ALA A 146 -2.27 -5.37 -5.38
N GLY A 147 -2.30 -6.10 -4.26
CA GLY A 147 -2.35 -5.55 -2.92
C GLY A 147 -2.44 -6.61 -1.84
N ALA A 148 -2.17 -6.22 -0.60
CA ALA A 148 -2.45 -7.03 0.57
C ALA A 148 -3.08 -6.19 1.68
N TYR A 149 -4.09 -6.72 2.34
CA TYR A 149 -4.82 -6.04 3.42
C TYR A 149 -4.85 -6.94 4.63
N ILE A 150 -3.99 -6.61 5.60
CA ILE A 150 -3.73 -7.45 6.76
C ILE A 150 -4.03 -6.70 8.04
N TYR A 151 -4.59 -7.41 9.02
CA TYR A 151 -5.19 -6.78 10.20
C TYR A 151 -4.77 -7.48 11.49
N ASN A 152 -4.40 -6.67 12.49
CA ASN A 152 -4.16 -7.09 13.87
C ASN A 152 -3.27 -8.34 14.03
N GLY A 153 -2.31 -8.52 13.14
CA GLY A 153 -1.36 -9.64 13.19
C GLY A 153 0.00 -9.22 13.75
N PRO A 154 0.76 -10.15 14.37
CA PRO A 154 2.17 -9.94 14.66
C PRO A 154 2.98 -9.57 13.40
N ASN A 155 4.03 -8.77 13.56
CA ASN A 155 4.94 -8.38 12.50
C ASN A 155 6.04 -9.44 12.33
N VAL A 156 6.07 -10.15 11.20
CA VAL A 156 7.11 -11.18 10.97
C VAL A 156 8.43 -10.59 10.45
N TYR A 157 8.49 -9.30 10.12
CA TYR A 157 9.69 -8.64 9.58
C TYR A 157 11.00 -8.94 10.34
N PRO A 158 11.03 -8.94 11.70
CA PRO A 158 12.27 -9.20 12.43
C PRO A 158 12.78 -10.64 12.29
N ALA A 159 11.91 -11.58 11.93
CA ALA A 159 12.23 -12.99 11.69
C ALA A 159 12.58 -13.29 10.22
N LEU A 160 12.53 -12.31 9.32
CA LEU A 160 12.86 -12.51 7.91
C LEU A 160 14.38 -12.50 7.67
N THR A 161 14.82 -13.27 6.67
CA THR A 161 16.14 -13.15 6.06
C THR A 161 16.26 -11.85 5.24
N GLU A 162 17.47 -11.45 4.85
CA GLU A 162 17.66 -10.23 4.06
C GLU A 162 17.02 -10.32 2.65
N GLU A 163 16.99 -11.51 2.03
CA GLU A 163 16.32 -11.72 0.75
C GLU A 163 14.80 -11.58 0.87
N GLU A 164 14.22 -12.12 1.95
CA GLU A 164 12.80 -12.01 2.27
C GLU A 164 12.42 -10.56 2.59
N LYS A 165 13.25 -9.83 3.37
CA LYS A 165 13.09 -8.39 3.62
C LYS A 165 13.11 -7.59 2.32
N ALA A 166 14.03 -7.89 1.41
CA ALA A 166 14.11 -7.20 0.12
C ALA A 166 12.81 -7.34 -0.68
N ARG A 167 12.18 -8.53 -0.69
CA ARG A 167 10.89 -8.75 -1.37
C ARG A 167 9.76 -7.95 -0.74
N VAL A 168 9.57 -8.03 0.58
CA VAL A 168 8.48 -7.26 1.24
C VAL A 168 8.71 -5.76 1.19
N ASN A 169 9.97 -5.29 1.15
CA ASN A 169 10.29 -3.88 0.97
C ASN A 169 9.95 -3.39 -0.45
N ALA A 170 10.15 -4.23 -1.48
CA ALA A 170 9.71 -3.94 -2.84
C ALA A 170 8.18 -3.82 -2.94
N LEU A 171 7.46 -4.64 -2.17
CA LEU A 171 6.00 -4.66 -2.06
C LEU A 171 5.42 -3.68 -1.05
N LYS A 172 6.24 -2.92 -0.30
CA LYS A 172 5.82 -2.16 0.88
C LYS A 172 4.55 -1.33 0.64
N TYR A 173 4.51 -0.62 -0.49
CA TYR A 173 3.43 0.31 -0.82
C TYR A 173 2.18 -0.36 -1.42
N ARG A 174 2.19 -1.69 -1.56
CA ARG A 174 1.03 -2.54 -1.90
C ARG A 174 0.46 -3.26 -0.70
N ILE A 175 1.17 -3.29 0.42
CA ILE A 175 0.76 -4.00 1.64
C ILE A 175 0.24 -2.98 2.64
N HIS A 176 -1.02 -3.13 3.03
CA HIS A 176 -1.70 -2.29 4.01
C HIS A 176 -1.86 -3.08 5.30
N ASN A 177 -1.10 -2.70 6.32
CA ASN A 177 -1.03 -3.40 7.58
C ASN A 177 -1.67 -2.58 8.70
N TYR A 178 -2.86 -2.98 9.14
CA TYR A 178 -3.65 -2.27 10.13
C TYR A 178 -3.42 -2.87 11.52
N ILE A 179 -3.01 -2.02 12.46
CA ILE A 179 -2.77 -2.41 13.85
C ILE A 179 -3.60 -1.58 14.81
N ASP A 180 -4.30 -2.25 15.71
CA ASP A 180 -4.92 -1.63 16.87
C ASP A 180 -3.94 -1.65 18.05
N GLN A 181 -3.47 -0.48 18.48
CA GLN A 181 -2.56 -0.38 19.64
C GLN A 181 -3.22 -0.73 20.98
N LYS A 182 -4.54 -0.94 21.02
CA LYS A 182 -5.26 -1.45 22.19
C LYS A 182 -5.41 -2.97 22.17
N ASP A 183 -5.10 -3.60 21.04
CA ASP A 183 -4.96 -5.03 20.91
C ASP A 183 -3.54 -5.46 21.32
N PHE A 184 -3.44 -6.58 22.02
CA PHE A 184 -2.17 -7.12 22.52
C PHE A 184 -1.48 -8.07 21.52
N VAL A 185 -2.18 -8.49 20.45
CA VAL A 185 -1.64 -9.41 19.44
C VAL A 185 -0.63 -8.76 18.49
N PRO A 186 -0.79 -7.50 18.03
CA PRO A 186 0.18 -6.83 17.15
C PRO A 186 1.52 -6.56 17.85
N ILE A 187 2.43 -7.52 17.79
CA ILE A 187 3.80 -7.44 18.35
C ILE A 187 4.86 -7.33 17.25
N GLY A 188 6.06 -6.88 17.60
CA GLY A 188 7.21 -6.82 16.68
C GLY A 188 7.26 -5.57 15.79
N TYR A 189 6.34 -4.62 15.95
CA TYR A 189 6.36 -3.33 15.25
C TYR A 189 7.31 -2.34 15.94
N SER A 190 7.97 -1.49 15.15
CA SER A 190 8.82 -0.44 15.70
C SER A 190 7.94 0.71 16.24
N GLY A 191 8.15 1.11 17.50
CA GLY A 191 7.45 2.23 18.13
C GLY A 191 7.29 2.03 19.63
N LYS A 192 6.51 2.90 20.29
CA LYS A 192 5.89 2.62 21.61
C LYS A 192 4.72 1.63 21.49
N ASP A 193 4.72 0.81 20.43
CA ASP A 193 3.62 -0.07 20.04
C ASP A 193 3.67 -1.41 20.80
N ALA A 194 4.73 -1.62 21.61
CA ALA A 194 4.88 -2.70 22.58
C ALA A 194 5.52 -2.17 23.89
N PRO A 195 5.22 -2.77 25.06
CA PRO A 195 5.92 -2.42 26.30
C PRO A 195 7.43 -2.69 26.16
N GLY A 196 8.27 -1.64 26.27
CA GLY A 196 9.73 -1.76 26.34
C GLY A 196 10.54 -1.30 25.13
N TYR A 197 9.92 -0.91 24.01
CA TYR A 197 10.65 -0.42 22.83
C TYR A 197 10.56 1.10 22.63
N LYS A 198 11.69 1.70 22.23
CA LYS A 198 11.82 3.12 21.86
C LYS A 198 12.20 3.21 20.37
N SER A 199 11.23 3.14 19.47
CA SER A 199 11.44 3.57 18.07
C SER A 199 10.80 4.95 17.86
N PRO A 200 11.28 5.79 16.92
CA PRO A 200 10.56 7.00 16.52
C PRO A 200 9.09 6.70 16.22
N ALA A 201 8.21 7.46 16.87
CA ALA A 201 6.77 7.22 16.87
C ALA A 201 6.19 7.29 15.45
N GLY A 202 5.37 6.31 15.08
CA GLY A 202 4.42 6.45 13.97
C GLY A 202 4.96 6.21 12.56
N THR A 203 6.11 5.55 12.40
CA THR A 203 6.63 5.13 11.07
C THR A 203 6.28 3.67 10.75
N SER A 204 6.47 3.29 9.48
CA SER A 204 6.36 1.90 8.99
C SER A 204 7.74 1.20 8.89
N GLU A 205 8.75 1.69 9.62
CA GLU A 205 10.10 1.14 9.58
C GLU A 205 10.17 -0.20 10.32
N GLY A 206 10.88 -1.18 9.73
CA GLY A 206 11.02 -2.50 10.32
C GLY A 206 9.72 -3.32 10.36
N ALA A 207 8.74 -2.97 9.51
CA ALA A 207 7.45 -3.64 9.41
C ALA A 207 7.15 -4.03 7.96
N ILE A 208 6.25 -5.00 7.79
CA ILE A 208 5.77 -5.41 6.47
C ILE A 208 4.60 -4.51 6.06
N GLY A 209 4.84 -3.72 5.01
CA GLY A 209 3.86 -2.80 4.44
C GLY A 209 3.81 -1.41 5.05
N ILE A 210 2.81 -0.63 4.65
CA ILE A 210 2.42 0.62 5.31
C ILE A 210 1.64 0.27 6.57
N VAL A 211 2.10 0.78 7.73
CA VAL A 211 1.49 0.50 9.03
C VAL A 211 0.46 1.55 9.40
N TYR A 212 -0.82 1.18 9.30
CA TYR A 212 -1.97 1.98 9.69
C TYR A 212 -2.31 1.74 11.16
N ARG A 213 -2.05 2.73 12.00
CA ARG A 213 -2.42 2.67 13.42
C ARG A 213 -3.88 3.07 13.57
N VAL A 214 -4.73 2.10 13.88
CA VAL A 214 -6.17 2.29 13.98
C VAL A 214 -6.49 3.22 15.16
N ASP A 215 -7.32 4.24 14.92
CA ASP A 215 -7.90 5.05 15.98
C ASP A 215 -9.13 4.32 16.54
N SER A 216 -8.87 3.35 17.42
CA SER A 216 -9.88 2.47 17.98
C SER A 216 -10.51 3.03 19.26
N LYS A 217 -11.78 2.69 19.51
CA LYS A 217 -12.36 2.78 20.86
C LYS A 217 -11.87 1.61 21.71
N THR A 218 -11.79 1.86 23.01
CA THR A 218 -11.51 0.78 23.97
C THR A 218 -12.74 -0.10 24.08
N ASN A 219 -12.56 -1.39 23.88
CA ASN A 219 -13.51 -2.44 24.16
C ASN A 219 -13.08 -3.14 25.46
N LEU A 220 -14.04 -3.39 26.35
CA LEU A 220 -13.77 -4.06 27.63
C LEU A 220 -13.49 -5.56 27.46
N ASN A 221 -13.90 -6.14 26.34
CA ASN A 221 -13.58 -7.51 25.96
C ASN A 221 -12.33 -7.53 25.07
N PRO A 222 -11.19 -8.10 25.54
CA PRO A 222 -9.96 -8.17 24.74
C PRO A 222 -10.12 -8.98 23.45
N ILE A 223 -11.01 -9.98 23.41
CA ILE A 223 -11.29 -10.76 22.19
C ILE A 223 -11.98 -9.86 21.17
N ASP A 224 -13.00 -9.10 21.60
CA ASP A 224 -13.70 -8.16 20.73
C ASP A 224 -12.79 -7.02 20.28
N GLN A 225 -11.84 -6.59 21.13
CA GLN A 225 -10.81 -5.62 20.75
C GLN A 225 -9.89 -6.17 19.65
N HIS A 226 -9.47 -7.43 19.78
CA HIS A 226 -8.57 -8.09 18.83
C HIS A 226 -9.19 -8.24 17.43
N VAL A 227 -10.49 -8.51 17.35
CA VAL A 227 -11.20 -8.51 16.07
C VAL A 227 -11.47 -7.08 15.58
N TRP A 228 -12.74 -6.67 15.50
CA TRP A 228 -13.15 -5.40 14.89
C TRP A 228 -13.87 -4.48 15.88
N GLY A 229 -14.02 -4.90 17.14
CA GLY A 229 -14.90 -4.26 18.12
C GLY A 229 -14.48 -2.85 18.55
N GLY A 230 -13.22 -2.48 18.31
CA GLY A 230 -12.71 -1.13 18.52
C GLY A 230 -12.75 -0.23 17.28
N TYR A 231 -12.93 -0.78 16.08
CA TYR A 231 -12.73 -0.06 14.81
C TYR A 231 -13.77 1.05 14.64
N GLN A 232 -13.33 2.19 14.11
CA GLN A 232 -14.18 3.35 13.86
C GLN A 232 -14.09 3.78 12.41
N TRP A 233 -15.22 4.13 11.80
CA TRP A 233 -15.30 4.44 10.38
C TRP A 233 -15.63 5.91 10.16
N ASN A 234 -15.07 6.49 9.11
CA ASN A 234 -15.53 7.76 8.55
C ASN A 234 -16.79 7.54 7.69
N ALA A 235 -17.49 8.63 7.35
CA ALA A 235 -18.73 8.55 6.58
C ALA A 235 -18.54 7.99 5.16
N ASP A 236 -17.33 8.16 4.59
CA ASP A 236 -16.93 7.63 3.29
C ASP A 236 -16.53 6.13 3.32
N GLY A 237 -16.56 5.50 4.50
CA GLY A 237 -16.19 4.10 4.68
C GLY A 237 -14.69 3.86 4.87
N SER A 238 -13.86 4.91 4.93
CA SER A 238 -12.45 4.79 5.34
C SER A 238 -12.32 4.49 6.85
N LEU A 239 -11.29 3.74 7.22
CA LEU A 239 -10.99 3.41 8.62
C LEU A 239 -10.37 4.63 9.29
N LYS A 240 -10.81 4.98 10.49
CA LYS A 240 -10.15 6.02 11.27
C LYS A 240 -8.78 5.51 11.72
N VAL A 241 -7.75 6.25 11.32
CA VAL A 241 -6.36 5.99 11.67
C VAL A 241 -5.79 7.20 12.39
N LYS A 242 -4.89 6.95 13.34
CA LYS A 242 -4.15 7.99 14.04
C LYS A 242 -3.22 8.73 13.08
N GLU A 243 -2.89 9.98 13.42
CA GLU A 243 -1.86 10.72 12.69
C GLU A 243 -0.51 9.98 12.75
N GLY A 244 0.20 9.95 11.62
CA GLY A 244 1.45 9.22 11.43
C GLY A 244 1.93 9.26 9.99
N SER A 245 2.96 8.48 9.65
CA SER A 245 3.51 8.45 8.29
C SER A 245 2.58 7.77 7.28
N SER A 246 1.65 6.92 7.73
CA SER A 246 0.82 6.07 6.86
C SER A 246 0.01 6.85 5.83
N LYS A 247 -0.55 8.01 6.21
CA LYS A 247 -1.29 8.87 5.28
C LYS A 247 -0.40 9.36 4.14
N LEU A 248 0.83 9.79 4.46
CA LEU A 248 1.81 10.25 3.48
C LEU A 248 2.31 9.10 2.60
N GLU A 249 2.63 7.95 3.21
CA GLU A 249 3.06 6.74 2.50
C GLU A 249 1.97 6.22 1.55
N GLN A 250 0.70 6.25 1.98
CA GLN A 250 -0.45 5.89 1.15
C GLN A 250 -0.63 6.86 -0.01
N HIS A 251 -0.55 8.17 0.28
CA HIS A 251 -0.75 9.21 -0.70
C HIS A 251 0.22 9.10 -1.88
N TYR A 252 1.49 8.78 -1.60
CA TYR A 252 2.53 8.60 -2.62
C TYR A 252 2.78 7.13 -2.99
N SER A 253 1.90 6.21 -2.58
CA SER A 253 2.11 4.76 -2.71
C SER A 253 2.42 4.32 -4.14
N ASN A 254 1.72 4.85 -5.16
CA ASN A 254 1.96 4.50 -6.55
C ASN A 254 3.38 4.87 -7.02
N ALA A 255 3.83 6.09 -6.70
CA ALA A 255 5.16 6.56 -7.08
C ALA A 255 6.25 5.79 -6.31
N LEU A 256 6.05 5.60 -5.01
CA LEU A 256 7.01 4.91 -4.16
C LEU A 256 7.08 3.39 -4.47
N HIS A 257 5.95 2.78 -4.82
CA HIS A 257 5.88 1.38 -5.28
C HIS A 257 6.65 1.18 -6.59
N HIS A 258 6.48 2.09 -7.55
CA HIS A 258 7.25 2.05 -8.81
C HIS A 258 8.75 2.02 -8.52
N VAL A 259 9.23 2.96 -7.70
CA VAL A 259 10.66 3.00 -7.35
C VAL A 259 11.09 1.74 -6.59
N SER A 260 10.31 1.28 -5.61
CA SER A 260 10.71 0.12 -4.78
C SER A 260 10.74 -1.20 -5.55
N SER A 261 9.76 -1.44 -6.42
CA SER A 261 9.70 -2.63 -7.27
C SER A 261 10.78 -2.64 -8.35
N GLU A 262 10.94 -1.53 -9.07
CA GLU A 262 11.97 -1.42 -10.10
C GLU A 262 13.38 -1.50 -9.52
N MET A 263 13.63 -0.92 -8.34
CA MET A 263 14.92 -1.05 -7.65
C MET A 263 15.20 -2.49 -7.19
N TYR A 264 14.17 -3.26 -6.85
CA TYR A 264 14.30 -4.67 -6.54
C TYR A 264 14.69 -5.49 -7.79
N HIS A 265 14.04 -5.22 -8.93
CA HIS A 265 14.41 -5.83 -10.22
C HIS A 265 15.81 -5.45 -10.64
N TYR A 266 16.19 -4.17 -10.50
CA TYR A 266 17.54 -3.68 -10.72
C TYR A 266 18.57 -4.43 -9.86
N ALA A 267 18.32 -4.60 -8.57
CA ALA A 267 19.23 -5.33 -7.68
C ALA A 267 19.40 -6.80 -8.09
N THR A 268 18.31 -7.45 -8.50
CA THR A 268 18.31 -8.84 -9.00
C THR A 268 19.10 -8.98 -10.31
N LEU A 269 18.92 -8.02 -11.23
CA LEU A 269 19.66 -7.96 -12.49
C LEU A 269 21.15 -7.71 -12.24
N LYS A 270 21.49 -6.75 -11.38
CA LYS A 270 22.86 -6.44 -10.97
C LYS A 270 23.58 -7.65 -10.37
N ALA A 271 22.90 -8.41 -9.51
CA ALA A 271 23.44 -9.63 -8.91
C ALA A 271 23.64 -10.76 -9.96
N THR A 272 22.81 -10.80 -11.00
CA THR A 272 22.95 -11.77 -12.09
C THR A 272 24.16 -11.44 -12.97
N LEU A 273 24.34 -10.17 -13.33
CA LEU A 273 25.45 -9.69 -14.15
C LEU A 273 26.81 -9.76 -13.40
N SER A 274 26.82 -9.61 -12.08
CA SER A 274 28.07 -9.59 -11.30
C SER A 274 28.79 -10.95 -11.20
N ARG A 275 28.16 -12.07 -11.60
CA ARG A 275 28.72 -13.43 -11.46
C ARG A 275 30.04 -13.66 -12.23
N GLY A 276 30.35 -12.81 -13.21
CA GLY A 276 31.62 -12.81 -13.95
C GLY A 276 32.47 -11.55 -13.77
N GLY A 277 32.08 -10.65 -12.85
CA GLY A 277 32.53 -9.25 -12.85
C GLY A 277 31.78 -8.40 -13.89
N PHE A 278 31.73 -7.09 -13.71
CA PHE A 278 31.06 -6.20 -14.66
C PHE A 278 31.98 -5.82 -15.82
N SER A 279 31.50 -6.01 -17.04
CA SER A 279 32.04 -5.32 -18.21
C SER A 279 31.70 -3.81 -18.15
N SER A 280 32.46 -2.99 -18.87
CA SER A 280 32.16 -1.55 -18.97
C SER A 280 30.74 -1.29 -19.50
N ARG A 281 30.22 -2.15 -20.38
CA ARG A 281 28.87 -2.02 -20.95
C ARG A 281 27.78 -2.33 -19.93
N GLU A 282 27.97 -3.39 -19.14
CA GLU A 282 27.04 -3.74 -18.06
C GLU A 282 27.00 -2.63 -17.00
N THR A 283 28.14 -2.01 -16.68
CA THR A 283 28.17 -0.85 -15.78
C THR A 283 27.37 0.33 -16.34
N ILE A 284 27.60 0.71 -17.61
CA ILE A 284 26.86 1.81 -18.26
C ILE A 284 25.35 1.52 -18.26
N TYR A 285 24.96 0.30 -18.60
CA TYR A 285 23.57 -0.12 -18.59
C TYR A 285 22.94 -0.05 -17.19
N LEU A 286 23.62 -0.57 -16.17
CA LEU A 286 23.12 -0.54 -14.79
C LEU A 286 23.00 0.90 -14.25
N ASP A 287 23.98 1.77 -14.52
CA ASP A 287 23.91 3.17 -14.11
C ASP A 287 22.74 3.89 -14.81
N SER A 288 22.52 3.57 -16.09
CA SER A 288 21.41 4.12 -16.89
C SER A 288 20.06 3.67 -16.36
N GLU A 289 19.88 2.38 -16.06
CA GLU A 289 18.63 1.85 -15.50
C GLU A 289 18.32 2.46 -14.14
N GLN A 290 19.33 2.56 -13.25
CA GLN A 290 19.13 3.19 -11.95
C GLN A 290 18.71 4.66 -12.08
N ALA A 291 19.36 5.43 -12.97
CA ALA A 291 19.02 6.83 -13.21
C ALA A 291 17.59 6.99 -13.76
N ARG A 292 17.20 6.12 -14.70
CA ARG A 292 15.85 6.09 -15.29
C ARG A 292 14.78 5.82 -14.24
N ILE A 293 14.98 4.82 -13.37
CA ILE A 293 14.04 4.46 -12.31
C ILE A 293 13.81 5.63 -11.35
N LEU A 294 14.88 6.31 -10.93
CA LEU A 294 14.80 7.43 -10.00
C LEU A 294 14.13 8.67 -10.65
N ALA A 295 14.44 8.96 -11.92
CA ALA A 295 13.82 10.07 -12.65
C ALA A 295 12.31 9.87 -12.80
N GLN A 296 11.88 8.68 -13.23
CA GLN A 296 10.46 8.31 -13.33
C GLN A 296 9.73 8.44 -11.98
N GLY A 297 10.39 8.03 -10.89
CA GLY A 297 9.85 8.16 -9.54
C GLY A 297 9.58 9.62 -9.15
N LEU A 298 10.53 10.52 -9.43
CA LEU A 298 10.40 11.95 -9.14
C LEU A 298 9.25 12.60 -9.90
N VAL A 299 9.12 12.27 -11.20
CA VAL A 299 8.01 12.76 -12.03
C VAL A 299 6.67 12.31 -11.47
N LYS A 300 6.52 11.02 -11.14
CA LYS A 300 5.29 10.49 -10.53
C LYS A 300 4.91 11.17 -9.21
N VAL A 301 5.89 11.48 -8.36
CA VAL A 301 5.66 12.24 -7.11
C VAL A 301 5.18 13.66 -7.42
N ALA A 302 5.81 14.34 -8.38
CA ALA A 302 5.45 15.69 -8.78
C ALA A 302 4.04 15.76 -9.41
N GLU A 303 3.70 14.80 -10.25
CA GLU A 303 2.36 14.63 -10.81
C GLU A 303 1.31 14.41 -9.72
N THR A 304 1.57 13.48 -8.78
CA THR A 304 0.67 13.21 -7.65
C THR A 304 0.46 14.45 -6.79
N THR A 305 1.55 15.17 -6.50
CA THR A 305 1.50 16.43 -5.73
C THR A 305 0.65 17.48 -6.45
N HIS A 306 0.88 17.65 -7.76
CA HIS A 306 0.17 18.63 -8.57
C HIS A 306 -1.33 18.33 -8.66
N GLN A 307 -1.71 17.09 -8.96
CA GLN A 307 -3.11 16.66 -9.02
C GLN A 307 -3.83 16.85 -7.68
N THR A 308 -3.14 16.60 -6.57
CA THR A 308 -3.67 16.82 -5.23
C THR A 308 -3.94 18.29 -4.99
N LEU A 309 -2.98 19.17 -5.33
CA LEU A 309 -3.17 20.61 -5.20
C LEU A 309 -4.30 21.13 -6.10
N GLU A 310 -4.44 20.63 -7.32
CA GLU A 310 -5.56 20.98 -8.22
C GLU A 310 -6.91 20.59 -7.61
N LYS A 311 -7.00 19.40 -7.00
CA LYS A 311 -8.22 18.93 -6.33
C LYS A 311 -8.56 19.79 -5.10
N GLU A 312 -7.60 20.02 -4.21
CA GLU A 312 -7.78 20.84 -3.01
C GLU A 312 -8.15 22.29 -3.37
N THR A 313 -7.56 22.82 -4.45
CA THR A 313 -7.91 24.12 -5.01
C THR A 313 -9.37 24.15 -5.45
N THR A 314 -9.79 23.17 -6.24
CA THR A 314 -11.16 23.11 -6.76
C THR A 314 -12.17 23.03 -5.60
N SER A 315 -11.85 22.27 -4.55
CA SER A 315 -12.65 22.21 -3.32
C SER A 315 -12.71 23.56 -2.61
N THR A 316 -11.54 24.19 -2.39
CA THR A 316 -11.45 25.51 -1.73
C THR A 316 -12.26 26.57 -2.49
N LEU A 317 -12.15 26.61 -3.82
CA LEU A 317 -12.92 27.56 -4.63
C LEU A 317 -14.42 27.28 -4.58
N THR A 318 -14.82 26.00 -4.48
CA THR A 318 -16.23 25.63 -4.30
C THR A 318 -16.74 26.15 -2.95
N GLU A 319 -16.02 25.88 -1.85
CA GLU A 319 -16.37 26.34 -0.50
C GLU A 319 -16.44 27.87 -0.40
N VAL A 320 -15.46 28.58 -0.99
CA VAL A 320 -15.45 30.05 -1.00
C VAL A 320 -16.65 30.60 -1.79
N ASN A 321 -17.04 29.96 -2.91
CA ASN A 321 -18.24 30.33 -3.66
C ASN A 321 -19.54 30.04 -2.87
N GLU A 322 -19.59 28.95 -2.09
CA GLU A 322 -20.71 28.65 -1.20
C GLU A 322 -20.82 29.68 -0.08
N VAL A 323 -19.70 30.07 0.53
CA VAL A 323 -19.64 31.15 1.53
C VAL A 323 -20.15 32.46 0.92
N TYR A 324 -19.68 32.85 -0.27
CA TYR A 324 -20.19 34.04 -0.96
C TYR A 324 -21.70 33.96 -1.22
N SER A 325 -22.18 32.81 -1.69
CA SER A 325 -23.61 32.58 -1.95
C SER A 325 -24.45 32.75 -0.68
N SER A 326 -23.92 32.34 0.47
CA SER A 326 -24.57 32.46 1.78
C SER A 326 -24.72 33.90 2.27
N LEU A 327 -23.97 34.87 1.72
CA LEU A 327 -24.08 36.29 2.09
C LEU A 327 -25.44 36.90 1.70
N GLY A 328 -26.23 36.23 0.87
CA GLY A 328 -27.61 36.61 0.57
C GLY A 328 -28.66 36.08 1.57
N ASN A 329 -28.25 35.28 2.56
CA ASN A 329 -29.18 34.71 3.54
C ASN A 329 -29.68 35.77 4.52
N VAL A 330 -30.98 36.06 4.47
CA VAL A 330 -31.61 37.05 5.35
C VAL A 330 -31.80 36.44 6.75
N PRO A 331 -31.22 37.03 7.82
CA PRO A 331 -31.37 36.49 9.17
C PRO A 331 -32.81 36.56 9.67
N PHE A 332 -33.19 35.60 10.52
CA PHE A 332 -34.54 35.55 11.10
C PHE A 332 -34.89 36.86 11.84
N GLY A 333 -36.04 37.45 11.52
CA GLY A 333 -36.52 38.70 12.11
C GLY A 333 -36.15 39.97 11.35
N PHE A 334 -35.35 39.89 10.28
CA PHE A 334 -35.03 41.02 9.41
C PHE A 334 -35.94 41.08 8.18
N ILE A 335 -36.34 42.29 7.77
CA ILE A 335 -37.11 42.56 6.54
C ILE A 335 -36.14 43.19 5.54
N LEU A 336 -35.16 42.43 5.10
CA LEU A 336 -34.20 42.81 4.07
C LEU A 336 -34.35 41.88 2.88
N SER A 337 -34.10 42.38 1.68
CA SER A 337 -33.84 41.56 0.50
C SER A 337 -32.43 40.94 0.59
N PRO A 338 -32.20 39.80 -0.08
CA PRO A 338 -30.86 39.23 -0.21
C PRO A 338 -29.80 40.22 -0.71
N ASP A 339 -30.17 41.16 -1.57
CA ASP A 339 -29.26 42.16 -2.12
C ASP A 339 -28.91 43.24 -1.09
N GLU A 340 -29.86 43.66 -0.24
CA GLU A 340 -29.58 44.57 0.88
C GLU A 340 -28.64 43.92 1.91
N VAL A 341 -28.79 42.62 2.17
CA VAL A 341 -27.87 41.87 3.05
C VAL A 341 -26.47 41.80 2.43
N ARG A 342 -26.35 41.47 1.14
CA ARG A 342 -25.06 41.47 0.44
C ARG A 342 -24.41 42.85 0.39
N GLN A 343 -25.21 43.90 0.21
CA GLN A 343 -24.71 45.28 0.22
C GLN A 343 -24.18 45.68 1.60
N ALA A 344 -24.79 45.20 2.68
CA ALA A 344 -24.28 45.40 4.04
C ALA A 344 -22.92 44.70 4.25
N TYR A 345 -22.77 43.45 3.79
CA TYR A 345 -21.48 42.74 3.81
C TYR A 345 -20.41 43.45 2.96
N SER A 346 -20.77 43.88 1.75
CA SER A 346 -19.86 44.62 0.86
C SER A 346 -19.43 45.96 1.49
N SER A 347 -20.34 46.66 2.18
CA SER A 347 -20.02 47.90 2.91
C SER A 347 -19.06 47.67 4.09
N ALA A 348 -19.00 46.44 4.61
CA ALA A 348 -18.05 46.00 5.63
C ALA A 348 -16.76 45.40 5.04
N GLY A 349 -16.58 45.45 3.70
CA GLY A 349 -15.39 44.96 2.99
C GLY A 349 -15.44 43.49 2.58
N VAL A 350 -16.58 42.82 2.74
CA VAL A 350 -16.77 41.42 2.32
C VAL A 350 -17.62 41.39 1.05
N ASP A 351 -16.98 41.25 -0.09
CA ASP A 351 -17.62 41.18 -1.41
C ASP A 351 -17.03 40.04 -2.26
N TYR A 352 -17.51 39.92 -3.49
CA TYR A 352 -17.05 38.85 -4.38
C TYR A 352 -15.55 38.96 -4.66
N HIS A 353 -15.02 40.17 -4.82
CA HIS A 353 -13.60 40.38 -5.11
C HIS A 353 -12.75 39.99 -3.90
N SER A 354 -13.09 40.49 -2.70
CA SER A 354 -12.30 40.22 -1.49
C SER A 354 -12.39 38.78 -0.99
N LEU A 355 -13.48 38.06 -1.30
CA LEU A 355 -13.65 36.67 -0.91
C LEU A 355 -13.27 35.68 -2.03
N VAL A 356 -13.94 35.73 -3.18
CA VAL A 356 -13.70 34.80 -4.28
C VAL A 356 -12.47 35.21 -5.10
N GLY A 357 -12.34 36.50 -5.43
CA GLY A 357 -11.25 37.02 -6.25
C GLY A 357 -9.86 36.82 -5.61
N ASP A 358 -9.69 37.26 -4.37
CA ASP A 358 -8.41 37.13 -3.64
C ASP A 358 -8.03 35.67 -3.39
N SER A 359 -8.98 34.82 -3.01
CA SER A 359 -8.75 33.37 -2.87
C SER A 359 -8.37 32.73 -4.19
N THR A 360 -9.08 33.05 -5.29
CA THR A 360 -8.74 32.54 -6.63
C THR A 360 -7.32 32.91 -7.02
N ASN A 361 -6.94 34.18 -6.88
CA ASN A 361 -5.62 34.66 -7.27
C ASN A 361 -4.49 34.04 -6.44
N GLN A 362 -4.71 33.80 -5.14
CA GLN A 362 -3.73 33.10 -4.31
C GLN A 362 -3.54 31.65 -4.77
N VAL A 363 -4.63 30.93 -4.98
CA VAL A 363 -4.55 29.50 -5.28
C VAL A 363 -4.06 29.24 -6.72
N GLU A 364 -4.43 30.08 -7.69
CA GLU A 364 -3.90 30.03 -9.06
C GLU A 364 -2.36 30.17 -9.11
N LYS A 365 -1.77 31.03 -8.26
CA LYS A 365 -0.31 31.15 -8.15
C LYS A 365 0.33 29.85 -7.64
N PHE A 366 -0.28 29.19 -6.67
CA PHE A 366 0.21 27.92 -6.14
C PHE A 366 0.13 26.80 -7.18
N ILE A 367 -1.01 26.66 -7.88
CA ILE A 367 -1.15 25.67 -8.97
C ILE A 367 -0.14 25.95 -10.08
N THR A 368 0.00 27.20 -10.52
CA THR A 368 0.93 27.57 -11.61
C THR A 368 2.36 27.17 -11.25
N ARG A 369 2.80 27.47 -10.03
CA ARG A 369 4.14 27.08 -9.55
C ARG A 369 4.30 25.56 -9.44
N SER A 370 3.27 24.85 -8.99
CA SER A 370 3.26 23.39 -8.93
C SER A 370 3.35 22.76 -10.33
N ASN A 371 2.61 23.30 -11.30
CA ASN A 371 2.66 22.86 -12.68
C ASN A 371 4.04 23.08 -13.30
N GLN A 372 4.67 24.24 -13.02
CA GLN A 372 6.02 24.52 -13.50
C GLN A 372 7.03 23.52 -12.93
N LEU A 373 7.00 23.25 -11.62
CA LEU A 373 7.89 22.26 -10.99
C LEU A 373 7.70 20.86 -11.57
N LYS A 374 6.45 20.46 -11.84
CA LYS A 374 6.15 19.20 -12.54
C LYS A 374 6.79 19.18 -13.94
N GLN A 375 6.64 20.26 -14.71
CA GLN A 375 7.22 20.35 -16.06
C GLN A 375 8.75 20.32 -16.03
N ASP A 376 9.39 21.05 -15.09
CA ASP A 376 10.84 21.05 -14.93
C ASP A 376 11.39 19.63 -14.67
N LEU A 377 10.66 18.81 -13.91
CA LEU A 377 11.03 17.42 -13.63
C LEU A 377 10.81 16.48 -14.83
N VAL A 378 9.74 16.68 -15.60
CA VAL A 378 9.50 15.96 -16.87
C VAL A 378 10.60 16.28 -17.89
N ASP A 379 10.99 17.55 -17.98
CA ASP A 379 12.06 18.00 -18.88
C ASP A 379 13.41 17.42 -18.44
N LEU A 380 13.67 17.34 -17.12
CA LEU A 380 14.86 16.72 -16.57
C LEU A 380 14.90 15.20 -16.84
N GLU A 381 13.79 14.49 -16.66
CA GLU A 381 13.68 13.06 -17.02
C GLU A 381 14.01 12.85 -18.51
N SER A 382 13.44 13.69 -19.39
CA SER A 382 13.68 13.63 -20.83
C SER A 382 15.16 13.85 -21.17
N GLN A 383 15.83 14.77 -20.50
CA GLN A 383 17.27 15.01 -20.67
C GLN A 383 18.11 13.83 -20.17
N ILE A 384 17.74 13.22 -19.04
CA ILE A 384 18.40 12.01 -18.52
C ILE A 384 18.26 10.87 -19.53
N GLN A 385 17.06 10.65 -20.07
CA GLN A 385 16.81 9.61 -21.06
C GLN A 385 17.61 9.86 -22.35
N ALA A 386 17.62 11.08 -22.88
CA ALA A 386 18.41 11.42 -24.05
C ALA A 386 19.92 11.21 -23.83
N GLY A 387 20.43 11.56 -22.64
CA GLY A 387 21.82 11.31 -22.26
C GLY A 387 22.16 9.82 -22.16
N ILE A 388 21.25 9.00 -21.62
CA ILE A 388 21.36 7.54 -21.59
C ILE A 388 21.42 6.97 -23.01
N GLU A 389 20.48 7.35 -23.88
CA GLU A 389 20.39 6.87 -25.26
C GLU A 389 21.65 7.23 -26.06
N GLN A 390 22.16 8.46 -25.85
CA GLN A 390 23.43 8.89 -26.44
C GLN A 390 24.59 8.01 -25.97
N LYS A 391 24.71 7.74 -24.67
CA LYS A 391 25.81 6.92 -24.12
C LYS A 391 25.76 5.48 -24.59
N VAL A 392 24.56 4.89 -24.66
CA VAL A 392 24.37 3.54 -25.21
C VAL A 392 24.76 3.48 -26.68
N THR A 393 24.36 4.49 -27.47
CA THR A 393 24.70 4.57 -28.91
C THR A 393 26.21 4.75 -29.13
N GLU A 394 26.87 5.60 -28.33
CA GLU A 394 28.32 5.80 -28.37
C GLU A 394 29.07 4.49 -28.06
N ASP A 395 28.63 3.74 -27.05
CA ASP A 395 29.23 2.44 -26.70
C ASP A 395 29.03 1.39 -27.79
N GLN A 396 27.83 1.28 -28.37
CA GLN A 396 27.55 0.38 -29.50
C GLN A 396 28.39 0.72 -30.73
N THR A 397 28.54 2.02 -31.03
CA THR A 397 29.36 2.47 -32.15
C THR A 397 30.83 2.15 -31.91
N LEU A 398 31.34 2.39 -30.70
CA LEU A 398 32.71 2.04 -30.33
C LEU A 398 32.94 0.52 -30.41
N ALA A 399 31.99 -0.27 -29.92
CA ALA A 399 31.99 -1.73 -30.01
C ALA A 399 32.16 -2.23 -31.44
N GLN A 400 31.35 -1.68 -32.35
CA GLN A 400 31.36 -2.03 -33.76
C GLN A 400 32.70 -1.66 -34.41
N ARG A 401 33.20 -0.45 -34.15
CA ARG A 401 34.50 0.00 -34.70
C ARG A 401 35.66 -0.87 -34.23
N ILE A 402 35.65 -1.32 -32.97
CA ILE A 402 36.67 -2.25 -32.46
C ILE A 402 36.60 -3.57 -33.23
N GLN A 403 35.41 -4.13 -33.47
CA GLN A 403 35.27 -5.36 -34.27
C GLN A 403 35.82 -5.19 -35.69
N GLU A 404 35.49 -4.07 -36.36
CA GLU A 404 35.99 -3.74 -37.69
C GLU A 404 37.54 -3.66 -37.72
N TRP A 405 38.14 -2.98 -36.74
CA TRP A 405 39.61 -2.89 -36.61
C TRP A 405 40.25 -4.25 -36.33
N THR A 406 39.60 -5.10 -35.55
CA THR A 406 40.16 -6.43 -35.22
C THR A 406 40.04 -7.39 -36.41
N SER A 407 38.99 -7.24 -37.23
CA SER A 407 38.78 -8.03 -38.45
C SER A 407 39.74 -7.70 -39.60
N THR A 408 40.36 -6.51 -39.57
CA THR A 408 41.34 -6.09 -40.58
C THR A 408 42.78 -6.46 -40.23
N ILE A 409 43.02 -6.98 -39.02
CA ILE A 409 44.35 -7.39 -38.52
C ILE A 409 44.54 -8.93 -38.59
N ASN A 410 43.47 -9.68 -38.85
CA ASN A 410 43.50 -11.11 -39.19
C ASN A 410 43.30 -11.29 -40.69
#